data_AF-F7L0K9-F1
#
_entry.id   AF-F7L0K9-F1
#
_cell.length_a   1.000
_cell.length_b   1.000
_cell.length_c   1.000
_cell.angle_alpha   90.00
_cell.angle_beta   90.00
_cell.angle_gamma   90.00
#
_symmetry.space_group_name_H-M   'P 1'
#
loop_
_entity.id
_entity.type
_entity.pdbx_description
1 polymer ?
#
loop_
_entity_poly.entity_id
_entity_poly.type
_entity_poly.pdbx_seq_one_letter_code
_entity_poly.pdbx_strand_id
1 'polypeptide(L)'
;MDISLKNNDLTEGKIWKVMLNFVLPIFLGTLFQSLYTTIDAIIIGRFAGKDAFAAIESVLSFQRLPVSFFVGLSSGATIIISQYFGAKKKEEVSKASHTAILFAIVGGLLLSVLSCVLSPFFIKLIKVPNEIFYQAQIYTIICFSGIVFSMVYNIGSGILRALGDSKTPFYILILSNILNIILDLILVIIFKLGVIGVGFATLISQIISAILIFIILLRTKLDCKIYINRIRFYKKYLKEIFRLGLPIGIQSIIYPIANTTIQSNINIFGVSSIAAWAVCGKLDFLIWAVSEAFSIAISTFVAQNYGAKKTSKS
;
A
#
# COMPACT_ATOMS: atom_id res chain seq x y z
N MET A 1 -23.31 -22.93 13.02
CA MET A 1 -22.04 -23.23 12.33
C MET A 1 -21.13 -22.03 12.52
N ASP A 2 -20.55 -21.94 13.72
CA ASP A 2 -19.85 -20.77 14.30
C ASP A 2 -18.33 -20.96 14.30
N ILE A 3 -17.72 -20.95 13.12
CA ILE A 3 -16.26 -21.21 13.00
C ILE A 3 -15.46 -19.94 12.63
N SER A 4 -16.10 -18.80 12.29
CA SER A 4 -15.35 -17.62 11.80
C SER A 4 -15.06 -16.50 12.82
N LEU A 5 -15.67 -16.50 14.02
CA LEU A 5 -15.51 -15.39 14.97
C LEU A 5 -14.42 -15.60 16.03
N LYS A 6 -13.99 -16.84 16.29
CA LYS A 6 -13.09 -17.17 17.41
C LYS A 6 -11.59 -17.03 17.08
N ASN A 7 -11.23 -16.79 15.81
CA ASN A 7 -9.84 -16.91 15.34
C ASN A 7 -9.17 -15.58 14.96
N ASN A 8 -9.85 -14.46 15.17
CA ASN A 8 -9.42 -13.13 14.70
C ASN A 8 -9.09 -12.15 15.84
N ASP A 9 -9.42 -12.47 17.09
CA ASP A 9 -9.03 -11.65 18.24
C ASP A 9 -7.57 -11.95 18.60
N LEU A 10 -6.66 -11.00 18.35
CA LEU A 10 -5.25 -11.19 18.63
C LEU A 10 -4.96 -11.11 20.15
N THR A 11 -5.96 -10.81 21.00
CA THR A 11 -5.81 -10.72 22.47
C THR A 11 -6.05 -12.04 23.21
N GLU A 12 -6.55 -13.07 22.50
CA GLU A 12 -6.87 -14.39 23.03
C GLU A 12 -5.99 -15.48 22.38
N GLY A 13 -5.35 -16.34 23.20
CA GLY A 13 -4.48 -17.44 22.73
C GLY A 13 -2.99 -17.30 23.07
N LYS A 14 -2.17 -18.25 22.59
CA LYS A 14 -0.70 -18.22 22.75
C LYS A 14 -0.11 -17.22 21.76
N ILE A 15 0.53 -16.16 22.28
CA ILE A 15 1.04 -15.00 21.52
C ILE A 15 1.81 -15.43 20.26
N TRP A 16 2.76 -16.36 20.40
CA TRP A 16 3.60 -16.77 19.27
C TRP A 16 2.82 -17.44 18.12
N LYS A 17 1.80 -18.26 18.41
CA LYS A 17 1.01 -18.94 17.36
C LYS A 17 0.14 -17.94 16.60
N VAL A 18 -0.47 -17.02 17.33
CA VAL A 18 -1.35 -15.99 16.78
C VAL A 18 -0.56 -15.00 15.95
N MET A 19 0.59 -14.52 16.46
CA MET A 19 1.50 -13.66 15.70
C MET A 19 2.01 -14.36 14.44
N LEU A 20 2.47 -15.61 14.52
CA LEU A 20 3.02 -16.31 13.36
C LEU A 20 1.98 -16.51 12.26
N ASN A 21 0.74 -16.86 12.62
CA ASN A 21 -0.36 -17.02 11.66
C ASN A 21 -0.83 -15.68 11.06
N PHE A 22 -0.63 -14.55 11.75
CA PHE A 22 -0.96 -13.22 11.25
C PHE A 22 0.17 -12.62 10.38
N VAL A 23 1.43 -12.80 10.79
CA VAL A 23 2.64 -12.34 10.08
C VAL A 23 2.82 -13.10 8.77
N LEU A 24 2.59 -14.42 8.75
CA LEU A 24 2.89 -15.24 7.58
C LEU A 24 2.16 -14.77 6.30
N PRO A 25 0.84 -14.51 6.28
CA PRO A 25 0.16 -13.93 5.12
C PRO A 25 0.70 -12.55 4.71
N ILE A 26 1.11 -11.72 5.67
CA ILE A 26 1.65 -10.38 5.38
C ILE A 26 3.02 -10.51 4.73
N PHE A 27 3.90 -11.34 5.31
CA PHE A 27 5.23 -11.62 4.78
C PHE A 27 5.14 -12.22 3.36
N LEU A 28 4.33 -13.26 3.17
CA LEU A 28 4.11 -13.82 1.85
C LEU A 28 3.56 -12.76 0.89
N GLY A 29 2.63 -11.91 1.35
CA GLY A 29 2.11 -10.80 0.54
C GLY A 29 3.20 -9.86 0.06
N THR A 30 4.10 -9.43 0.96
CA THR A 30 5.24 -8.58 0.59
C THR A 30 6.20 -9.26 -0.38
N LEU A 31 6.44 -10.57 -0.23
CA LEU A 31 7.25 -11.35 -1.18
C LEU A 31 6.58 -11.40 -2.56
N PHE A 32 5.28 -11.69 -2.62
CA PHE A 32 4.52 -11.70 -3.88
C PHE A 32 4.52 -10.33 -4.56
N GLN A 33 4.46 -9.25 -3.79
CA GLN A 33 4.53 -7.89 -4.31
C GLN A 33 5.93 -7.56 -4.86
N SER A 34 6.99 -8.04 -4.20
CA SER A 34 8.37 -7.91 -4.69
C SER A 34 8.60 -8.72 -5.97
N LEU A 35 8.07 -9.95 -6.03
CA LEU A 35 8.10 -10.78 -7.24
C LEU A 35 7.37 -10.11 -8.39
N TYR A 36 6.17 -9.57 -8.14
CA TYR A 36 5.41 -8.80 -9.13
C TYR A 36 6.24 -7.63 -9.66
N THR A 37 6.80 -6.79 -8.79
CA THR A 37 7.61 -5.64 -9.20
C THR A 37 8.83 -6.06 -10.04
N THR A 38 9.42 -7.21 -9.72
CA THR A 38 10.55 -7.77 -10.48
C THR A 38 10.12 -8.26 -11.87
N ILE A 39 8.98 -8.95 -11.95
CA ILE A 39 8.44 -9.45 -13.22
C ILE A 39 8.05 -8.28 -14.12
N ASP A 40 7.37 -7.26 -13.57
CA ASP A 40 7.00 -6.04 -14.28
C ASP A 40 8.24 -5.35 -14.87
N ALA A 41 9.29 -5.13 -14.06
CA ALA A 41 10.57 -4.59 -14.53
C ALA A 41 11.19 -5.40 -15.69
N ILE A 42 11.13 -6.74 -15.63
CA ILE A 42 11.62 -7.61 -16.71
C ILE A 42 10.76 -7.46 -17.97
N ILE A 43 9.43 -7.40 -17.84
CA ILE A 43 8.52 -7.25 -18.98
C ILE A 43 8.75 -5.89 -19.64
N ILE A 44 8.81 -4.81 -18.86
CA ILE A 44 9.09 -3.47 -19.36
C ILE A 44 10.44 -3.44 -20.09
N GLY A 45 11.51 -3.89 -19.43
CA GLY A 45 12.86 -3.84 -20.00
C GLY A 45 13.01 -4.66 -21.29
N ARG A 46 12.31 -5.79 -21.39
CA ARG A 46 12.40 -6.70 -22.54
C ARG A 46 11.45 -6.34 -23.69
N PHE A 47 10.24 -5.90 -23.39
CA PHE A 47 9.17 -5.71 -24.39
C PHE A 47 8.80 -4.25 -24.64
N ALA A 48 8.86 -3.38 -23.64
CA ALA A 48 8.62 -1.95 -23.82
C ALA A 48 9.89 -1.18 -24.25
N GLY A 49 11.08 -1.74 -23.98
CA GLY A 49 12.37 -1.21 -24.41
C GLY A 49 13.11 -0.44 -23.30
N LYS A 50 14.39 -0.14 -23.55
CA LYS A 50 15.28 0.52 -22.58
C LYS A 50 14.80 1.92 -22.21
N ASP A 51 14.30 2.67 -23.19
CA ASP A 51 13.81 4.04 -22.98
C ASP A 51 12.55 4.05 -22.11
N ALA A 52 11.63 3.11 -22.36
CA ALA A 52 10.43 2.90 -21.55
C ALA A 52 10.75 2.54 -20.10
N PHE A 53 11.70 1.62 -19.91
CA PHE A 53 12.18 1.24 -18.58
C PHE A 53 12.81 2.42 -17.84
N ALA A 54 13.71 3.16 -18.50
CA ALA A 54 14.35 4.34 -17.93
C ALA A 54 13.33 5.45 -17.59
N ALA A 55 12.32 5.65 -18.45
CA ALA A 55 11.24 6.60 -18.22
C ALA A 55 10.48 6.29 -16.93
N ILE A 56 10.02 5.04 -16.76
CA ILE A 56 9.26 4.59 -15.60
C ILE A 56 10.10 4.69 -14.31
N GLU A 57 11.33 4.16 -14.34
CA GLU A 57 12.23 4.18 -13.19
C GLU A 57 12.55 5.61 -12.73
N SER A 58 12.70 6.56 -13.67
CA SER A 58 13.00 7.97 -13.35
C SER A 58 11.90 8.66 -12.54
N VAL A 59 10.65 8.23 -12.70
CA VAL A 59 9.48 8.82 -12.00
C VAL A 59 8.99 7.97 -10.83
N LEU A 60 9.46 6.72 -10.68
CA LEU A 60 9.00 5.77 -9.67
C LEU A 60 9.20 6.30 -8.23
N SER A 61 10.36 6.87 -7.94
CA SER A 61 10.66 7.44 -6.61
C SER A 61 9.73 8.61 -6.29
N PHE A 62 9.41 9.43 -7.30
CA PHE A 62 8.48 10.55 -7.16
C PHE A 62 7.05 10.07 -6.96
N GLN A 63 6.61 9.05 -7.70
CA GLN A 63 5.30 8.44 -7.53
C GLN A 63 5.10 7.86 -6.12
N ARG A 64 6.16 7.31 -5.52
CA ARG A 64 6.11 6.75 -4.17
C ARG A 64 5.86 7.79 -3.09
N LEU A 65 6.32 9.04 -3.23
CA LEU A 65 6.17 10.07 -2.19
C LEU A 65 4.71 10.31 -1.73
N PRO A 66 3.76 10.69 -2.61
CA PRO A 66 2.38 10.92 -2.21
C PRO A 66 1.72 9.64 -1.67
N VAL A 67 2.03 8.49 -2.28
CA VAL A 67 1.49 7.19 -1.86
C VAL A 67 1.99 6.83 -0.45
N SER A 68 3.30 6.95 -0.18
CA SER A 68 3.90 6.66 1.12
C SER A 68 3.34 7.55 2.23
N PHE A 69 3.17 8.85 1.96
CA PHE A 69 2.53 9.77 2.91
C PHE A 69 1.13 9.30 3.30
N PHE A 70 0.33 8.95 2.29
CA PHE A 70 -1.05 8.53 2.52
C PHE A 70 -1.18 7.13 3.11
N VAL A 71 -0.29 6.21 2.77
CA VAL A 71 -0.19 4.91 3.45
C VAL A 71 0.11 5.14 4.94
N GLY A 72 1.06 6.01 5.28
CA GLY A 72 1.33 6.37 6.68
C GLY A 72 0.12 7.01 7.38
N LEU A 73 -0.57 7.92 6.70
CA LEU A 73 -1.80 8.53 7.21
C LEU A 73 -2.93 7.51 7.40
N SER A 74 -3.04 6.54 6.49
CA SER A 74 -4.01 5.45 6.55
C SER A 74 -3.76 4.48 7.71
N SER A 75 -2.49 4.25 8.06
CA SER A 75 -2.12 3.42 9.21
C SER A 75 -2.69 3.98 10.52
N GLY A 76 -2.88 5.30 10.61
CA GLY A 76 -3.61 5.93 11.73
C GLY A 76 -5.03 5.39 11.89
N ALA A 77 -5.76 5.21 10.78
CA ALA A 77 -7.11 4.63 10.80
C ALA A 77 -7.10 3.17 11.27
N THR A 78 -6.16 2.36 10.77
CA THR A 78 -5.96 0.97 11.19
C THR A 78 -5.74 0.86 12.69
N ILE A 79 -4.85 1.69 13.26
CA ILE A 79 -4.54 1.68 14.70
C ILE A 79 -5.79 1.97 15.54
N ILE A 80 -6.58 2.97 15.18
CA ILE A 80 -7.79 3.37 15.92
C ILE A 80 -8.84 2.26 15.86
N ILE A 81 -9.02 1.66 14.68
CA ILE A 81 -9.96 0.56 14.48
C ILE A 81 -9.53 -0.66 15.31
N SER A 82 -8.23 -0.97 15.34
CA SER A 82 -7.68 -2.02 16.20
C SER A 82 -7.91 -1.74 17.68
N GLN A 83 -7.72 -0.49 18.14
CA GLN A 83 -7.98 -0.11 19.53
C GLN A 83 -9.46 -0.30 19.89
N TYR A 84 -10.40 0.16 19.05
CA TYR A 84 -11.83 -0.02 19.31
C TYR A 84 -12.26 -1.48 19.24
N PHE A 85 -11.64 -2.27 18.36
CA PHE A 85 -11.88 -3.70 18.25
C PHE A 85 -11.41 -4.45 19.51
N GLY A 86 -10.19 -4.20 19.98
CA GLY A 86 -9.69 -4.75 21.24
C GLY A 86 -10.49 -4.31 22.47
N ALA A 87 -11.04 -3.09 22.45
CA ALA A 87 -11.96 -2.58 23.46
C ALA A 87 -13.38 -3.19 23.38
N LYS A 88 -13.64 -4.10 22.42
CA LYS A 88 -14.96 -4.71 22.13
C LYS A 88 -16.07 -3.68 21.84
N LYS A 89 -15.71 -2.50 21.33
CA LYS A 89 -16.64 -1.40 21.00
C LYS A 89 -17.10 -1.48 19.53
N LYS A 90 -18.00 -2.41 19.23
CA LYS A 90 -18.46 -2.72 17.86
C LYS A 90 -18.99 -1.51 17.08
N GLU A 91 -19.79 -0.66 17.71
CA GLU A 91 -20.30 0.54 17.04
C GLU A 91 -19.19 1.50 16.63
N GLU A 92 -18.18 1.67 17.49
CA GLU A 92 -17.07 2.58 17.24
C GLU A 92 -16.17 2.03 16.12
N VAL A 93 -15.96 0.70 16.08
CA VAL A 93 -15.30 0.00 14.95
C VAL A 93 -16.03 0.29 13.64
N SER A 94 -17.36 0.16 13.64
CA SER A 94 -18.16 0.44 12.46
C SER A 94 -18.02 1.90 12.03
N LYS A 95 -18.27 2.87 12.92
CA LYS A 95 -18.20 4.31 12.59
C LYS A 95 -16.78 4.75 12.15
N ALA A 96 -15.73 4.20 12.77
CA ALA A 96 -14.35 4.43 12.37
C ALA A 96 -14.06 3.85 10.97
N SER A 97 -14.52 2.64 10.67
CA SER A 97 -14.36 2.01 9.35
C SER A 97 -15.06 2.78 8.24
N HIS A 98 -16.27 3.30 8.48
CA HIS A 98 -16.98 4.16 7.53
C HIS A 98 -16.25 5.47 7.28
N THR A 99 -15.71 6.08 8.35
CA THR A 99 -14.91 7.31 8.24
C THR A 99 -13.62 7.05 7.46
N ALA A 100 -12.95 5.92 7.72
CA ALA A 100 -11.71 5.55 7.06
C ALA A 100 -11.90 5.30 5.55
N ILE A 101 -12.96 4.60 5.15
CA ILE A 101 -13.27 4.38 3.73
C ILE A 101 -13.63 5.69 3.02
N LEU A 102 -14.44 6.55 3.65
CA LEU A 102 -14.74 7.85 3.07
C LEU A 102 -13.48 8.72 2.95
N PHE A 103 -12.61 8.65 3.95
CA PHE A 103 -11.30 9.29 3.93
C PHE A 103 -10.40 8.74 2.81
N ALA A 104 -10.44 7.44 2.54
CA ALA A 104 -9.71 6.82 1.43
C ALA A 104 -10.16 7.39 0.08
N ILE A 105 -11.48 7.50 -0.12
CA ILE A 105 -12.06 7.98 -1.38
C ILE A 105 -11.80 9.48 -1.56
N VAL A 106 -12.14 10.30 -0.56
CA VAL A 106 -12.01 11.76 -0.64
C VAL A 106 -10.54 12.17 -0.63
N GLY A 107 -9.74 11.61 0.28
CA GLY A 107 -8.31 11.88 0.38
C GLY A 107 -7.55 11.39 -0.85
N GLY A 108 -7.91 10.21 -1.37
CA GLY A 108 -7.34 9.68 -2.59
C GLY A 108 -7.69 10.50 -3.83
N LEU A 109 -8.92 10.98 -3.93
CA LEU A 109 -9.32 11.87 -5.03
C LEU A 109 -8.58 13.21 -4.96
N LEU A 110 -8.51 13.82 -3.77
CA LEU A 110 -7.74 15.04 -3.55
C LEU A 110 -6.28 14.86 -3.93
N LEU A 111 -5.66 13.77 -3.47
CA LEU A 111 -4.27 13.47 -3.77
C LEU A 111 -4.08 13.20 -5.26
N SER A 112 -4.95 12.43 -5.89
CA SER A 112 -4.90 12.15 -7.33
C SER A 112 -4.94 13.43 -8.15
N VAL A 113 -5.86 14.34 -7.85
CA VAL A 113 -5.97 15.63 -8.53
C VAL A 113 -4.73 16.49 -8.29
N LEU A 114 -4.29 16.62 -7.04
CA LEU A 114 -3.09 17.38 -6.68
C LEU A 114 -1.84 16.82 -7.40
N SER A 115 -1.66 15.50 -7.36
CA SER A 115 -0.53 14.83 -8.01
C SER A 115 -0.56 15.00 -9.53
N CYS A 116 -1.72 14.90 -10.18
CA CYS A 116 -1.85 15.17 -11.62
C CYS A 116 -1.53 16.63 -11.99
N VAL A 117 -2.02 17.60 -11.20
CA VAL A 117 -1.77 19.03 -11.46
C VAL A 117 -0.29 19.38 -11.23
N LEU A 118 0.33 18.84 -10.19
CA LEU A 118 1.75 19.12 -9.89
C LEU A 118 2.73 18.25 -10.71
N SER A 119 2.27 17.15 -11.32
CA SER A 119 3.09 16.24 -12.14
C SER A 119 4.04 16.95 -13.12
N PRO A 120 3.58 17.86 -14.00
CA PRO A 120 4.47 18.51 -14.97
C PRO A 120 5.53 19.42 -14.32
N PHE A 121 5.23 19.99 -13.15
CA PHE A 121 6.20 20.78 -12.40
C PHE A 121 7.31 19.89 -11.83
N PHE A 122 6.94 18.74 -11.27
CA PHE A 122 7.89 17.80 -10.68
C PHE A 122 8.75 17.07 -11.71
N ILE A 123 8.19 16.68 -12.85
CA ILE A 123 8.98 16.01 -13.91
C ILE A 123 10.05 16.96 -14.46
N LYS A 124 9.75 18.26 -14.56
CA LYS A 124 10.76 19.28 -14.90
C LYS A 124 11.85 19.41 -13.83
N LEU A 125 11.50 19.28 -12.56
CA LEU A 125 12.44 19.35 -11.44
C LEU A 125 13.42 18.16 -11.43
N ILE A 126 12.95 16.97 -11.81
CA ILE A 126 13.76 15.74 -11.89
C ILE A 126 14.75 15.77 -13.07
N LYS A 127 14.67 16.77 -13.96
CA LYS A 127 15.53 16.93 -15.15
C LYS A 127 15.57 15.67 -16.03
N VAL A 128 14.39 15.08 -16.25
CA VAL A 128 14.22 13.93 -17.15
C VAL A 128 14.65 14.33 -18.58
N PRO A 129 15.49 13.54 -19.27
CA PRO A 129 15.88 13.80 -20.65
C PRO A 129 14.67 13.95 -21.57
N ASN A 130 14.74 14.89 -22.53
CA ASN A 130 13.62 15.20 -23.44
C ASN A 130 13.11 13.98 -24.23
N GLU A 131 14.00 13.02 -24.51
CA GLU A 131 13.70 11.79 -25.26
C GLU A 131 12.70 10.88 -24.52
N ILE A 132 12.76 10.84 -23.18
CA ILE A 132 11.89 9.99 -22.35
C ILE A 132 10.82 10.77 -21.58
N PHE A 133 10.85 12.11 -21.66
CA PHE A 133 9.95 13.01 -20.93
C PHE A 133 8.47 12.69 -21.17
N TYR A 134 8.08 12.50 -22.43
CA TYR A 134 6.68 12.23 -22.79
C TYR A 134 6.19 10.90 -22.22
N GLN A 135 7.02 9.86 -22.27
CA GLN A 135 6.70 8.54 -21.72
C GLN A 135 6.57 8.59 -20.19
N ALA A 136 7.51 9.26 -19.53
CA ALA A 136 7.50 9.48 -18.08
C ALA A 136 6.26 10.26 -17.64
N GLN A 137 5.86 11.29 -18.39
CA GLN A 137 4.68 12.10 -18.10
C GLN A 137 3.38 11.31 -18.23
N ILE A 138 3.19 10.58 -19.34
CA ILE A 138 1.97 9.78 -19.51
C ILE A 138 1.86 8.71 -18.42
N TYR A 139 2.95 7.99 -18.14
CA TYR A 139 2.98 6.99 -17.08
C TYR A 139 2.58 7.59 -15.73
N THR A 140 3.18 8.73 -15.39
CA THR A 140 2.91 9.45 -14.13
C THR A 140 1.43 9.83 -14.00
N ILE A 141 0.82 10.35 -15.07
CA ILE A 141 -0.60 10.73 -15.07
C ILE A 141 -1.50 9.50 -14.88
N ILE A 142 -1.22 8.41 -15.60
CA ILE A 142 -1.98 7.16 -15.47
C ILE A 142 -1.89 6.63 -14.03
N CYS A 143 -0.69 6.56 -13.47
CA CYS A 143 -0.49 6.10 -12.10
C CYS A 143 -1.14 7.02 -11.05
N PHE A 144 -1.08 8.34 -11.26
CA PHE A 144 -1.72 9.30 -10.35
C PHE A 144 -3.24 9.23 -10.39
N SER A 145 -3.84 8.92 -11.54
CA SER A 145 -5.28 8.61 -11.60
C SER A 145 -5.64 7.37 -10.76
N GLY A 146 -4.70 6.44 -10.58
CA GLY A 146 -4.87 5.21 -9.80
C GLY A 146 -4.78 5.36 -8.28
N ILE A 147 -4.30 6.50 -7.78
CA ILE A 147 -4.06 6.74 -6.34
C ILE A 147 -5.32 6.46 -5.50
N VAL A 148 -6.50 6.86 -5.99
CA VAL A 148 -7.77 6.65 -5.28
C VAL A 148 -8.00 5.16 -5.01
N PHE A 149 -7.82 4.32 -6.03
CA PHE A 149 -8.04 2.89 -5.94
C PHE A 149 -7.00 2.22 -5.05
N SER A 150 -5.73 2.62 -5.19
CA SER A 150 -4.66 2.17 -4.30
C SER A 150 -4.95 2.51 -2.84
N MET A 151 -5.49 3.70 -2.56
CA MET A 151 -5.86 4.10 -1.20
C MET A 151 -7.06 3.33 -0.65
N VAL A 152 -8.09 3.10 -1.46
CA VAL A 152 -9.24 2.27 -1.06
C VAL A 152 -8.78 0.85 -0.72
N TYR A 153 -7.87 0.29 -1.53
CA TYR A 153 -7.25 -1.00 -1.26
C TYR A 153 -6.44 -0.99 0.05
N ASN A 154 -5.54 -0.03 0.24
CA ASN A 154 -4.68 0.04 1.43
C ASN A 154 -5.48 0.23 2.71
N ILE A 155 -6.44 1.16 2.73
CA ILE A 155 -7.32 1.36 3.89
C ILE A 155 -8.20 0.14 4.13
N GLY A 156 -8.80 -0.44 3.08
CA GLY A 156 -9.66 -1.62 3.25
C GLY A 156 -8.88 -2.84 3.77
N SER A 157 -7.68 -3.07 3.24
CA SER A 157 -6.73 -4.07 3.74
C SER A 157 -6.35 -3.80 5.19
N GLY A 158 -6.05 -2.54 5.52
CA GLY A 158 -5.76 -2.09 6.87
C GLY A 158 -6.92 -2.30 7.84
N ILE A 159 -8.17 -2.10 7.42
CA ILE A 159 -9.37 -2.36 8.22
C ILE A 159 -9.50 -3.86 8.51
N LEU A 160 -9.37 -4.74 7.50
CA LEU A 160 -9.44 -6.19 7.72
C LEU A 160 -8.33 -6.67 8.67
N ARG A 161 -7.10 -6.20 8.44
CA ARG A 161 -5.96 -6.48 9.33
C ARG A 161 -6.20 -5.97 10.74
N ALA A 162 -6.83 -4.80 10.90
CA ALA A 162 -7.14 -4.24 12.21
C ALA A 162 -8.03 -5.15 13.07
N LEU A 163 -8.90 -5.93 12.40
CA LEU A 163 -9.78 -6.93 13.01
C LEU A 163 -9.16 -8.35 13.00
N GLY A 164 -7.87 -8.49 12.69
CA GLY A 164 -7.16 -9.77 12.70
C GLY A 164 -7.27 -10.61 11.41
N ASP A 165 -7.96 -10.13 10.37
CA ASP A 165 -8.04 -10.82 9.08
C ASP A 165 -6.90 -10.35 8.15
N SER A 166 -5.76 -11.03 8.22
CA SER A 166 -4.63 -10.82 7.28
C SER A 166 -4.70 -11.67 6.02
N LYS A 167 -5.56 -12.71 5.99
CA LYS A 167 -5.66 -13.66 4.88
C LYS A 167 -6.44 -13.09 3.71
N THR A 168 -7.56 -12.43 3.98
CA THR A 168 -8.39 -11.86 2.92
C THR A 168 -7.62 -10.83 2.08
N PRO A 169 -6.91 -9.84 2.67
CA PRO A 169 -6.06 -8.93 1.90
C PRO A 169 -4.95 -9.64 1.11
N PHE A 170 -4.37 -10.70 1.67
CA PHE A 170 -3.33 -11.48 1.00
C PHE A 170 -3.86 -12.17 -0.27
N TYR A 171 -5.05 -12.78 -0.23
CA TYR A 171 -5.65 -13.39 -1.42
C TYR A 171 -5.98 -12.37 -2.51
N ILE A 172 -6.48 -11.18 -2.13
CA ILE A 172 -6.74 -10.08 -3.06
C ILE A 172 -5.44 -9.63 -3.73
N LEU A 173 -4.37 -9.49 -2.95
CA LEU A 173 -3.05 -9.10 -3.47
C LEU A 173 -2.52 -10.09 -4.50
N ILE A 174 -2.61 -11.40 -4.21
CA ILE A 174 -2.16 -12.43 -5.16
C ILE A 174 -2.97 -12.35 -6.45
N LEU A 175 -4.30 -12.27 -6.34
CA LEU A 175 -5.18 -12.17 -7.51
C LEU A 175 -4.83 -10.92 -8.34
N SER A 176 -4.62 -9.79 -7.68
CA SER A 176 -4.22 -8.54 -8.33
C SER A 176 -2.89 -8.65 -9.04
N ASN A 177 -1.88 -9.26 -8.41
CA ASN A 177 -0.55 -9.38 -8.99
C ASN A 177 -0.56 -10.31 -10.21
N ILE A 178 -1.28 -11.44 -10.13
CA ILE A 178 -1.44 -12.35 -11.26
C ILE A 178 -2.17 -11.65 -12.41
N LEU A 179 -3.27 -10.96 -12.09
CA LEU A 179 -4.03 -10.22 -13.08
C LEU A 179 -3.19 -9.14 -13.76
N ASN A 180 -2.38 -8.42 -12.98
CA ASN A 180 -1.48 -7.40 -13.48
C ASN A 180 -0.49 -7.97 -14.51
N ILE A 181 0.20 -9.05 -14.17
CA ILE A 181 1.13 -9.73 -15.08
C ILE A 181 0.42 -10.18 -16.37
N ILE A 182 -0.80 -10.73 -16.26
CA ILE A 182 -1.58 -11.14 -17.44
C ILE A 182 -1.90 -9.91 -18.31
N LEU A 183 -2.31 -8.80 -17.70
CA LEU A 183 -2.61 -7.57 -18.41
C LEU A 183 -1.36 -6.95 -19.04
N ASP A 184 -0.21 -6.99 -18.37
CA ASP A 184 1.08 -6.54 -18.92
C ASP A 184 1.42 -7.35 -20.16
N LEU A 185 1.33 -8.68 -20.10
CA LEU A 185 1.59 -9.54 -21.26
C LEU A 185 0.65 -9.20 -22.42
N ILE A 186 -0.64 -8.96 -22.15
CA ILE A 186 -1.61 -8.63 -23.21
C ILE A 186 -1.36 -7.22 -23.77
N LEU A 187 -1.31 -6.20 -22.92
CA LEU A 187 -1.25 -4.79 -23.33
C LEU A 187 0.12 -4.41 -23.89
N VAL A 188 1.20 -4.96 -23.33
CA VAL A 188 2.57 -4.63 -23.75
C VAL A 188 3.00 -5.51 -24.93
N ILE A 189 2.73 -6.82 -24.93
CA ILE A 189 3.23 -7.71 -25.98
C ILE A 189 2.27 -7.76 -27.18
N ILE A 190 0.97 -7.93 -26.95
CA ILE A 190 -0.01 -8.11 -28.03
C ILE A 190 -0.39 -6.75 -28.63
N PHE A 191 -0.79 -5.81 -27.79
CA PHE A 191 -1.22 -4.47 -28.24
C PHE A 191 -0.06 -3.49 -28.47
N LYS A 192 1.16 -3.84 -28.07
CA LYS A 192 2.37 -3.01 -28.25
C LYS A 192 2.23 -1.58 -27.72
N LEU A 193 1.46 -1.41 -26.64
CA LEU A 193 1.21 -0.09 -26.02
C LEU A 193 2.40 0.45 -25.21
N GLY A 194 3.51 -0.30 -25.11
CA GLY A 194 4.72 0.11 -24.40
C GLY A 194 4.42 0.58 -22.98
N VAL A 195 4.93 1.76 -22.61
CA VAL A 195 4.74 2.39 -21.29
C VAL A 195 3.27 2.63 -20.93
N ILE A 196 2.44 2.93 -21.93
CA ILE A 196 1.00 3.16 -21.72
C ILE A 196 0.32 1.85 -21.29
N GLY A 197 0.72 0.74 -21.91
CA GLY A 197 0.22 -0.60 -21.58
C GLY A 197 0.48 -0.96 -20.12
N VAL A 198 1.72 -0.74 -19.67
CA VAL A 198 2.16 -1.00 -18.28
C VAL A 198 1.37 -0.15 -17.28
N GLY A 199 1.20 1.15 -17.59
CA GLY A 199 0.41 2.05 -16.76
C GLY A 199 -1.04 1.60 -16.61
N PHE A 200 -1.69 1.21 -17.72
CA PHE A 200 -3.07 0.73 -17.70
C PHE A 200 -3.22 -0.64 -17.02
N ALA A 201 -2.29 -1.56 -17.23
CA ALA A 201 -2.28 -2.86 -16.53
C ALA A 201 -2.27 -2.66 -15.00
N THR A 202 -1.41 -1.75 -14.55
CA THR A 202 -1.33 -1.36 -13.13
C THR A 202 -2.61 -0.70 -12.65
N LEU A 203 -3.16 0.25 -13.41
CA LEU A 203 -4.39 0.95 -13.04
C LEU A 203 -5.58 0.00 -12.93
N ILE A 204 -5.79 -0.88 -13.93
CA ILE A 204 -6.89 -1.84 -13.95
C ILE A 204 -6.77 -2.83 -12.78
N SER A 205 -5.55 -3.29 -12.48
CA SER A 205 -5.30 -4.19 -11.35
C SER A 205 -5.61 -3.53 -10.01
N GLN A 206 -5.26 -2.25 -9.85
CA GLN A 206 -5.62 -1.47 -8.65
C GLN A 206 -7.12 -1.25 -8.54
N ILE A 207 -7.81 -0.95 -9.65
CA ILE A 207 -9.28 -0.80 -9.67
C ILE A 207 -9.94 -2.10 -9.21
N ILE A 208 -9.51 -3.24 -9.73
CA ILE A 208 -10.09 -4.54 -9.39
C ILE A 208 -9.81 -4.89 -7.92
N SER A 209 -8.61 -4.62 -7.42
CA SER A 209 -8.29 -4.75 -6.00
C SER A 209 -9.17 -3.89 -5.10
N ALA A 210 -9.38 -2.63 -5.48
CA ALA A 210 -10.22 -1.68 -4.75
C ALA A 210 -11.69 -2.13 -4.74
N ILE A 211 -12.20 -2.60 -5.87
CA ILE A 211 -13.57 -3.12 -5.98
C ILE A 211 -13.72 -4.37 -5.12
N LEU A 212 -12.78 -5.31 -5.20
CA LEU A 212 -12.86 -6.58 -4.47
C LEU A 212 -12.83 -6.36 -2.96
N ILE A 213 -11.91 -5.53 -2.45
CA ILE A 213 -11.86 -5.20 -1.02
C ILE A 213 -13.14 -4.49 -0.57
N PHE A 214 -13.69 -3.62 -1.41
CA PHE A 214 -14.90 -2.86 -1.08
C PHE A 214 -16.11 -3.79 -1.01
N ILE A 215 -16.27 -4.70 -1.98
CA ILE A 215 -17.32 -5.74 -1.95
C ILE A 215 -17.21 -6.61 -0.70
N ILE A 216 -15.99 -7.01 -0.34
CA ILE A 216 -15.73 -7.79 0.87
C ILE A 216 -16.15 -7.00 2.13
N LEU A 217 -15.82 -5.71 2.22
CA LEU A 217 -16.24 -4.87 3.33
C LEU A 217 -17.76 -4.65 3.39
N LEU A 218 -18.47 -4.68 2.26
CA LEU A 218 -19.94 -4.62 2.22
C LEU A 218 -20.59 -5.94 2.65
N ARG A 219 -19.96 -7.09 2.37
CA ARG A 219 -20.51 -8.43 2.61
C ARG A 219 -19.98 -9.11 3.87
N THR A 220 -18.94 -8.58 4.49
CA THR A 220 -18.32 -9.19 5.67
C THR A 220 -19.30 -9.30 6.82
N LYS A 221 -19.11 -10.34 7.64
CA LYS A 221 -19.84 -10.53 8.92
C LYS A 221 -19.07 -9.91 10.10
N LEU A 222 -17.90 -9.33 9.85
CA LEU A 222 -17.09 -8.67 10.86
C LEU A 222 -17.72 -7.33 11.29
N ASP A 223 -17.32 -6.83 12.47
CA ASP A 223 -17.81 -5.57 13.02
C ASP A 223 -17.43 -4.33 12.16
N CYS A 224 -16.53 -4.50 11.19
CA CYS A 224 -16.13 -3.49 10.21
C CYS A 224 -17.03 -3.41 8.97
N LYS A 225 -18.15 -4.15 8.93
CA LYS A 225 -19.09 -4.11 7.80
C LYS A 225 -19.48 -2.67 7.44
N ILE A 226 -19.31 -2.35 6.17
CA ILE A 226 -19.65 -1.04 5.61
C ILE A 226 -21.10 -1.08 5.10
N TYR A 227 -21.86 -0.06 5.50
CA TYR A 227 -23.19 0.21 5.01
C TYR A 227 -23.14 1.51 4.21
N ILE A 228 -23.45 1.43 2.92
CA ILE A 228 -23.38 2.58 1.99
C ILE A 228 -24.16 3.78 2.54
N ASN A 229 -25.34 3.52 3.13
CA ASN A 229 -26.20 4.57 3.71
C ASN A 229 -25.68 5.18 5.03
N ARG A 230 -24.57 4.67 5.60
CA ARG A 230 -23.96 5.16 6.84
C ARG A 230 -22.56 5.72 6.63
N ILE A 231 -22.10 5.81 5.38
CA ILE A 231 -20.81 6.41 5.03
C ILE A 231 -20.91 7.92 5.27
N ARG A 232 -20.29 8.39 6.36
CA ARG A 232 -20.20 9.80 6.71
C ARG A 232 -18.93 10.11 7.49
N PHE A 233 -18.48 11.36 7.42
CA PHE A 233 -17.39 11.83 8.27
C PHE A 233 -17.88 12.05 9.70
N TYR A 234 -17.40 11.21 10.59
CA TYR A 234 -17.54 11.43 12.03
C TYR A 234 -16.32 12.19 12.52
N LYS A 235 -16.52 13.46 12.90
CA LYS A 235 -15.45 14.39 13.30
C LYS A 235 -14.48 13.82 14.34
N LYS A 236 -15.00 13.03 15.29
CA LYS A 236 -14.22 12.32 16.31
C LYS A 236 -13.14 11.43 15.68
N TYR A 237 -13.53 10.47 14.84
CA TYR A 237 -12.59 9.52 14.23
C TYR A 237 -11.70 10.20 13.21
N LEU A 238 -12.21 11.17 12.46
CA LEU A 238 -11.37 11.92 11.52
C LEU A 238 -10.22 12.63 12.25
N LYS A 239 -10.50 13.29 13.38
CA LYS A 239 -9.47 13.94 14.20
C LYS A 239 -8.45 12.93 14.73
N GLU A 240 -8.89 11.75 15.16
CA GLU A 240 -7.99 10.69 15.62
C GLU A 240 -7.12 10.16 14.47
N ILE A 241 -7.69 9.94 13.28
CA ILE A 241 -6.96 9.49 12.07
C ILE A 241 -5.85 10.47 11.74
N PHE A 242 -6.13 11.77 11.74
CA PHE A 242 -5.09 12.80 11.52
C PHE A 242 -4.08 12.84 12.66
N ARG A 243 -4.50 12.75 13.92
CA ARG A 243 -3.58 12.82 15.07
C ARG A 243 -2.55 11.68 15.06
N LEU A 244 -2.97 10.47 14.71
CA LEU A 244 -2.09 9.30 14.69
C LEU A 244 -1.40 9.12 13.33
N GLY A 245 -2.11 9.39 12.24
CA GLY A 245 -1.60 9.16 10.90
C GLY A 245 -0.68 10.26 10.39
N LEU A 246 -0.82 11.52 10.82
CA LEU A 246 0.05 12.61 10.32
C LEU A 246 1.53 12.43 10.70
N PRO A 247 1.88 12.06 11.95
CA PRO A 247 3.27 11.73 12.30
C PRO A 247 3.83 10.56 11.49
N ILE A 248 3.03 9.49 11.30
CA ILE A 248 3.44 8.29 10.53
C ILE A 248 3.59 8.62 9.04
N GLY A 249 2.69 9.45 8.51
CA GLY A 249 2.75 9.95 7.14
C GLY A 249 4.02 10.75 6.89
N ILE A 250 4.36 11.68 7.79
CA ILE A 250 5.61 12.45 7.71
C ILE A 250 6.81 11.50 7.75
N GLN A 251 6.84 10.56 8.71
CA GLN A 251 7.90 9.56 8.81
C GLN A 251 8.05 8.72 7.53
N SER A 252 6.94 8.41 6.86
CA SER A 252 6.91 7.60 5.64
C SER A 252 7.50 8.31 4.42
N ILE A 253 7.59 9.65 4.41
CA ILE A 253 8.28 10.42 3.36
C ILE A 253 9.78 10.57 3.67
N ILE A 254 10.17 10.57 4.95
CA ILE A 254 11.59 10.71 5.34
C ILE A 254 12.43 9.58 4.73
N TYR A 255 11.92 8.35 4.69
CA TYR A 255 12.65 7.20 4.16
C TYR A 255 12.98 7.33 2.66
N PRO A 256 12.02 7.59 1.75
CA PRO A 256 12.31 7.89 0.35
C PRO A 256 13.32 9.03 0.17
N ILE A 257 13.16 10.15 0.90
CA ILE A 257 14.07 11.31 0.80
C ILE A 257 15.50 10.92 1.20
N ALA A 258 15.65 10.19 2.31
CA ALA A 258 16.95 9.71 2.77
C ALA A 258 17.58 8.76 1.75
N ASN A 259 16.81 7.82 1.20
CA ASN A 259 17.31 6.87 0.21
C ASN A 259 17.76 7.58 -1.08
N THR A 260 17.00 8.56 -1.58
CA THR A 260 17.40 9.37 -2.74
C THR A 260 18.68 10.15 -2.48
N THR A 261 18.84 10.72 -1.28
CA THR A 261 20.04 11.47 -0.90
C THR A 261 21.28 10.56 -0.83
N ILE A 262 21.14 9.39 -0.21
CA ILE A 262 22.21 8.39 -0.11
C ILE A 262 22.60 7.89 -1.50
N GLN A 263 21.61 7.54 -2.33
CA GLN A 263 21.85 7.08 -3.69
C GLN A 263 22.60 8.13 -4.52
N SER A 264 22.23 9.40 -4.41
CA SER A 264 22.92 10.51 -5.11
C SER A 264 24.40 10.61 -4.71
N ASN A 265 24.73 10.37 -3.44
CA ASN A 265 26.11 10.40 -2.98
C ASN A 265 26.89 9.15 -3.44
N ILE A 266 26.27 7.97 -3.40
CA ILE A 266 26.90 6.70 -3.85
C ILE A 266 27.25 6.75 -5.34
N ASN A 267 26.41 7.41 -6.14
CA ASN A 267 26.64 7.57 -7.58
C ASN A 267 27.94 8.35 -7.90
N ILE A 268 28.45 9.16 -6.96
CA ILE A 268 29.71 9.92 -7.11
C ILE A 268 30.94 9.01 -6.93
N PHE A 269 30.81 7.88 -6.21
CA PHE A 269 31.91 6.95 -5.90
C PHE A 269 32.19 5.90 -7.00
N GLY A 270 31.61 6.06 -8.20
CA GLY A 270 31.91 5.25 -9.38
C GLY A 270 31.18 3.89 -9.45
N VAL A 271 31.35 3.23 -10.60
CA VAL A 271 30.53 2.07 -11.04
C VAL A 271 30.62 0.87 -10.09
N SER A 272 31.78 0.60 -9.49
CA SER A 272 31.98 -0.51 -8.54
C SER A 272 31.17 -0.33 -7.27
N SER A 273 31.05 0.89 -6.76
CA SER A 273 30.27 1.24 -5.57
C SER A 273 28.76 1.12 -5.84
N ILE A 274 28.34 1.51 -7.05
CA ILE A 274 26.95 1.36 -7.52
C ILE A 274 26.57 -0.12 -7.64
N ALA A 275 27.45 -0.95 -8.22
CA ALA A 275 27.24 -2.39 -8.34
C ALA A 275 27.17 -3.07 -6.96
N ALA A 276 28.04 -2.69 -6.02
CA ALA A 276 28.01 -3.20 -4.65
C ALA A 276 26.71 -2.80 -3.93
N TRP A 277 26.27 -1.55 -4.06
CA TRP A 277 24.99 -1.08 -3.50
C TRP A 277 23.78 -1.85 -4.07
N ALA A 278 23.78 -2.13 -5.38
CA ALA A 278 22.71 -2.91 -6.01
C ALA A 278 22.65 -4.36 -5.49
N VAL A 279 23.80 -4.99 -5.20
CA VAL A 279 23.84 -6.34 -4.59
C VAL A 279 23.35 -6.29 -3.15
N CYS A 280 23.77 -5.31 -2.35
CA CYS A 280 23.26 -5.09 -1.00
C CYS A 280 21.73 -4.87 -1.00
N GLY A 281 21.21 -4.04 -1.90
CA GLY A 281 19.78 -3.78 -2.04
C GLY A 281 18.94 -5.04 -2.32
N LYS A 282 19.50 -6.03 -3.03
CA LYS A 282 18.83 -7.32 -3.29
C LYS A 282 18.78 -8.23 -2.06
N LEU A 283 19.74 -8.15 -1.15
CA LEU A 283 19.68 -8.87 0.14
C LEU A 283 18.76 -8.14 1.13
N ASP A 284 18.73 -6.80 1.05
CA ASP A 284 17.93 -5.95 1.92
C ASP A 284 16.43 -6.18 1.77
N PHE A 285 15.92 -6.49 0.57
CA PHE A 285 14.47 -6.64 0.38
C PHE A 285 13.85 -7.73 1.28
N LEU A 286 14.57 -8.83 1.53
CA LEU A 286 14.08 -9.91 2.42
C LEU A 286 14.03 -9.44 3.88
N ILE A 287 15.05 -8.72 4.33
CA ILE A 287 15.13 -8.16 5.68
C ILE A 287 14.01 -7.13 5.87
N TRP A 288 13.78 -6.28 4.86
CA TRP A 288 12.68 -5.33 4.84
C TRP A 288 11.31 -6.00 4.85
N ALA A 289 11.10 -7.03 4.04
CA ALA A 289 9.84 -7.77 3.99
C ALA A 289 9.50 -8.42 5.35
N VAL A 290 10.49 -9.05 6.00
CA VAL A 290 10.31 -9.59 7.35
C VAL A 290 10.00 -8.48 8.34
N SER A 291 10.81 -7.41 8.34
CA SER A 291 10.66 -6.29 9.29
C SER A 291 9.31 -5.60 9.15
N GLU A 292 8.82 -5.39 7.93
CA GLU A 292 7.52 -4.79 7.66
C GLU A 292 6.36 -5.69 8.12
N ALA A 293 6.44 -6.99 7.84
CA ALA A 293 5.42 -7.94 8.27
C ALA A 293 5.32 -8.00 9.81
N PHE A 294 6.45 -8.03 10.51
CA PHE A 294 6.47 -7.95 11.97
C PHE A 294 5.99 -6.59 12.49
N SER A 295 6.38 -5.47 11.85
CA SER A 295 5.95 -4.13 12.25
C SER A 295 4.43 -3.98 12.21
N ILE A 296 3.79 -4.42 11.11
CA ILE A 296 2.32 -4.39 10.97
C ILE A 296 1.65 -5.28 12.01
N ALA A 297 2.19 -6.49 12.24
CA ALA A 297 1.65 -7.43 13.21
C ALA A 297 1.75 -6.91 14.65
N ILE A 298 2.92 -6.41 15.05
CA ILE A 298 3.16 -5.83 16.38
C ILE A 298 2.29 -4.60 16.58
N SER A 299 2.22 -3.69 15.60
CA SER A 299 1.38 -2.50 15.67
C SER A 299 -0.09 -2.86 15.90
N THR A 300 -0.62 -3.81 15.14
CA THR A 300 -2.01 -4.29 15.28
C THR A 300 -2.23 -4.96 16.64
N PHE A 301 -1.32 -5.84 17.05
CA PHE A 301 -1.40 -6.56 18.33
C PHE A 301 -1.35 -5.61 19.53
N VAL A 302 -0.41 -4.66 19.54
CA VAL A 302 -0.27 -3.65 20.59
C VAL A 302 -1.49 -2.74 20.60
N ALA A 303 -1.99 -2.30 19.45
CA ALA A 303 -3.19 -1.47 19.36
C ALA A 303 -4.43 -2.17 19.94
N GLN A 304 -4.65 -3.45 19.61
CA GLN A 304 -5.75 -4.23 20.19
C GLN A 304 -5.60 -4.41 21.71
N ASN A 305 -4.40 -4.78 22.19
CA ASN A 305 -4.18 -4.97 23.63
C ASN A 305 -4.28 -3.67 24.42
N TYR A 306 -3.80 -2.56 23.86
CA TYR A 306 -3.96 -1.22 24.42
C TYR A 306 -5.45 -0.85 24.55
N GLY A 307 -6.23 -1.06 23.48
CA GLY A 307 -7.68 -0.86 23.50
C GLY A 307 -8.42 -1.74 24.50
N ALA A 308 -7.97 -2.99 24.66
CA ALA A 308 -8.49 -3.94 25.64
C ALA A 308 -8.07 -3.65 27.09
N LYS A 309 -7.24 -2.61 27.33
CA LYS A 309 -6.58 -2.32 28.62
C LYS A 309 -5.75 -3.49 29.17
N LYS A 310 -5.20 -4.34 28.29
CA LYS A 310 -4.34 -5.47 28.63
C LYS A 310 -2.87 -5.10 28.35
N THR A 311 -2.29 -4.19 29.13
CA THR A 311 -0.92 -3.68 28.91
C THR A 311 0.20 -4.57 29.46
N SER A 312 -0.12 -5.66 30.19
CA SER A 312 0.86 -6.48 30.91
C SER A 312 0.85 -7.98 30.53
N LYS A 313 0.74 -8.32 29.25
CA LYS A 313 1.03 -9.70 28.82
C LYS A 313 2.46 -9.79 28.30
N SER A 314 3.35 -10.24 29.19
CA SER A 314 4.64 -10.85 28.88
C SER A 314 4.44 -12.18 28.15
#